data_AF-A0A150Q166-F1
#
_entry.id   AF-A0A150Q166-F1
#
_cell.length_a   1.000
_cell.length_b   1.000
_cell.length_c   1.000
_cell.angle_alpha   90.00
_cell.angle_beta   90.00
_cell.angle_gamma   90.00
#
_symmetry.space_group_name_H-M   'P 1'
#
loop_
_entity.id
_entity.type
_entity.pdbx_description
1 polymer ?
#
loop_
_entity_poly.entity_id
_entity_poly.type
_entity_poly.pdbx_seq_one_letter_code
_entity_poly.pdbx_strand_id
1 'polypeptide(L)'
;MPLALPFGAIGLVGGWLTADSFHLQPPYEAPRFLLAGVTPITAALLGSYLTKRIGGVGSGGAATSSAGAGAVEAAPAVGAGWMEGPGRWTRRGPIVASLLAVWAIGVAGVVNGMTIGLMVGPAGMIIGAAFGAVFSLPFIPALAVVLLAANRVGRARAGSIVASADRRAVWAATAAVIAVAALGARALFGAPAAPELGRVVAGIGLAAVGALLVVDAVAMARVLALPRRPMGAGAGGGRGDSGEVEVEVEATGEAGGKRSGTGVGMGERVDLGLGDEVHVEVVRPTHAYRGARQIARIVRGDRERAVAALRAGLARGGIALAIGAALWVEPWR
;
A
#
# COMPACT_ATOMS: atom_id res chain seq x y z
N MET A 1 1.01 1.66 -6.23
CA MET A 1 1.08 2.97 -5.53
C MET A 1 2.53 3.41 -5.58
N PRO A 2 2.84 4.63 -6.02
CA PRO A 2 4.22 5.09 -6.09
C PRO A 2 4.81 5.23 -4.68
N LEU A 3 5.93 4.54 -4.41
CA LEU A 3 6.68 4.64 -3.15
C LEU A 3 7.54 5.91 -3.06
N ALA A 4 7.61 6.70 -4.15
CA ALA A 4 8.37 7.94 -4.18
C ALA A 4 7.92 8.93 -3.10
N LEU A 5 6.60 9.10 -2.90
CA LEU A 5 6.06 10.01 -1.90
C LEU A 5 6.36 9.58 -0.45
N PRO A 6 6.06 8.33 -0.01
CA PRO A 6 6.37 7.93 1.36
C PRO A 6 7.88 7.95 1.65
N PHE A 7 8.72 7.56 0.69
CA PHE A 7 10.17 7.65 0.86
C PHE A 7 10.64 9.10 0.93
N GLY A 8 10.14 9.98 0.07
CA GLY A 8 10.44 11.41 0.12
C GLY A 8 10.07 12.04 1.45
N ALA A 9 8.90 11.69 2.02
CA ALA A 9 8.47 12.16 3.34
C ALA A 9 9.41 11.69 4.46
N ILE A 10 9.79 10.40 4.45
CA ILE A 10 10.77 9.86 5.42
C ILE A 10 12.13 10.56 5.26
N GLY A 11 12.59 10.76 4.02
CA GLY A 11 13.83 11.45 3.73
C GLY A 11 13.84 12.91 4.18
N LEU A 12 12.71 13.62 4.03
CA LEU A 12 12.56 15.00 4.49
C LEU A 12 12.71 15.08 6.01
N VAL A 13 11.94 14.25 6.75
CA VAL A 13 11.98 14.24 8.22
C VAL A 13 13.35 13.76 8.71
N GLY A 14 13.90 12.70 8.12
CA GLY A 14 15.22 12.18 8.48
C GLY A 14 16.34 13.19 8.23
N GLY A 15 16.34 13.86 7.08
CA GLY A 15 17.31 14.91 6.75
C GLY A 15 17.21 16.10 7.70
N TRP A 16 16.00 16.52 8.03
CA TRP A 16 15.77 17.60 8.99
C TRP A 16 16.23 17.24 10.41
N LEU A 17 15.84 16.06 10.93
CA LEU A 17 16.25 15.58 12.25
C LEU A 17 17.76 15.42 12.36
N THR A 18 18.40 14.92 11.30
CA THR A 18 19.86 14.77 11.24
C THR A 18 20.53 16.14 11.30
N ALA A 19 20.04 17.11 10.52
CA ALA A 19 20.61 18.46 10.52
C ALA A 19 20.44 19.17 11.88
N ASP A 20 19.32 18.95 12.56
CA ASP A 20 19.06 19.49 13.89
C ASP A 20 19.99 18.86 14.95
N SER A 21 20.20 17.54 14.88
CA SER A 21 21.05 16.78 15.82
C SER A 21 22.52 17.20 15.76
N PHE A 22 23.01 17.56 14.57
CA PHE A 22 24.38 18.07 14.41
C PHE A 22 24.56 19.53 14.82
N HIS A 23 23.52 20.18 15.36
CA HIS A 23 23.57 21.58 15.79
C HIS A 23 24.15 22.50 14.69
N LEU A 24 23.76 22.27 13.44
CA LEU A 24 24.15 23.08 12.28
C LEU A 24 23.45 24.44 12.33
N GLN A 25 23.85 25.24 13.32
CA GLN A 25 23.41 26.61 13.56
C GLN A 25 24.26 27.59 12.74
N PRO A 26 23.78 28.83 12.54
CA PRO A 26 24.56 29.88 11.90
C PRO A 26 25.97 29.95 12.51
N PRO A 27 27.04 29.93 11.69
CA PRO A 27 27.07 30.22 10.25
C PRO A 27 26.92 29.02 9.29
N TYR A 28 26.82 27.78 9.77
CA TYR A 28 26.85 26.57 8.93
C TYR A 28 25.45 26.15 8.44
N GLU A 29 24.73 27.05 7.77
CA GLU A 29 23.36 26.75 7.28
C GLU A 29 23.35 25.88 6.00
N ALA A 30 24.41 25.97 5.19
CA ALA A 30 24.47 25.27 3.90
C ALA A 30 24.35 23.72 4.01
N PRO A 31 25.05 23.03 4.94
CA PRO A 31 24.84 21.60 5.13
C PRO A 31 23.42 21.24 5.56
N ARG A 32 22.75 22.11 6.33
CA ARG A 32 21.35 21.92 6.75
C ARG A 32 20.40 21.95 5.55
N PHE A 33 20.54 22.93 4.66
CA PHE A 33 19.74 23.00 3.43
C PHE A 33 20.03 21.85 2.48
N LEU A 34 21.29 21.42 2.36
CA LEU A 34 21.66 20.25 1.57
C LEU A 34 21.03 18.97 2.13
N LEU A 35 21.11 18.75 3.45
CA LEU A 35 20.48 17.59 4.08
C LEU A 35 18.96 17.62 3.91
N ALA A 36 18.30 18.74 4.20
CA ALA A 36 16.85 18.87 4.08
C ALA A 36 16.34 18.83 2.63
N GLY A 37 17.15 19.25 1.65
CA GLY A 37 16.78 19.28 0.24
C GLY A 37 17.14 18.01 -0.54
N VAL A 38 18.38 17.53 -0.43
CA VAL A 38 18.89 16.40 -1.23
C VAL A 38 18.40 15.06 -0.71
N THR A 39 18.24 14.92 0.61
CA THR A 39 17.78 13.67 1.23
C THR A 39 16.38 13.25 0.76
N PRO A 40 15.34 14.12 0.77
CA PRO A 40 14.02 13.73 0.27
C PRO A 40 14.02 13.45 -1.24
N ILE A 41 14.82 14.16 -2.04
CA ILE A 41 14.92 13.91 -3.49
C ILE A 41 15.52 12.52 -3.73
N THR A 42 16.64 12.22 -3.08
CA THR A 42 17.33 10.92 -3.19
C THR A 42 16.43 9.79 -2.73
N ALA A 43 15.74 9.98 -1.59
CA ALA A 43 14.77 9.01 -1.09
C ALA A 43 13.58 8.83 -2.05
N ALA A 44 13.04 9.90 -2.64
CA ALA A 44 11.95 9.82 -3.60
C ALA A 44 12.36 9.11 -4.90
N LEU A 45 13.56 9.39 -5.41
CA LEU A 45 14.14 8.69 -6.57
C LEU A 45 14.33 7.20 -6.27
N LEU A 46 14.83 6.87 -5.09
CA LEU A 46 14.96 5.50 -4.62
C LEU A 46 13.59 4.81 -4.51
N GLY A 47 12.59 5.49 -3.94
CA GLY A 47 11.21 5.01 -3.89
C GLY A 47 10.62 4.80 -5.29
N SER A 48 10.92 5.67 -6.25
CA SER A 48 10.54 5.51 -7.66
C SER A 48 11.23 4.30 -8.30
N TYR A 49 12.53 4.14 -8.09
CA TYR A 49 13.30 2.98 -8.55
C TYR A 49 12.74 1.67 -7.99
N LEU A 50 12.51 1.62 -6.67
CA LEU A 50 11.89 0.49 -6.00
C LEU A 50 10.48 0.25 -6.50
N THR A 51 9.69 1.29 -6.78
CA THR A 51 8.36 1.13 -7.38
C THR A 51 8.44 0.49 -8.76
N LYS A 52 9.36 0.94 -9.63
CA LYS A 52 9.55 0.37 -10.98
C LYS A 52 10.04 -1.07 -10.91
N ARG A 53 10.92 -1.37 -9.95
CA ARG A 53 11.46 -2.71 -9.73
C ARG A 53 10.39 -3.64 -9.15
N ILE A 54 9.81 -3.29 -8.00
CA ILE A 54 8.78 -4.04 -7.26
C ILE A 54 7.49 -4.17 -8.08
N GLY A 55 7.15 -3.11 -8.82
CA GLY A 55 5.90 -2.97 -9.56
C GLY A 55 6.13 -2.71 -11.05
N GLY A 56 6.49 -3.76 -11.79
CA GLY A 56 6.24 -3.86 -13.24
C GLY A 56 4.75 -3.78 -13.63
N VAL A 57 3.98 -2.93 -12.97
CA VAL A 57 2.53 -2.71 -13.09
C VAL A 57 2.26 -1.25 -13.55
N GLY A 58 3.28 -0.54 -14.00
CA GLY A 58 3.22 0.91 -14.25
C GLY A 58 2.85 1.35 -15.67
N SER A 59 2.82 0.47 -16.69
CA SER A 59 2.56 0.94 -18.06
C SER A 59 1.66 0.05 -18.93
N GLY A 60 1.33 -1.17 -18.51
CA GLY A 60 0.43 -2.04 -19.29
C GLY A 60 -1.06 -1.68 -19.21
N GLY A 61 -1.42 -0.68 -18.40
CA GLY A 61 -2.80 -0.29 -18.08
C GLY A 61 -3.29 0.98 -18.75
N ALA A 62 -2.52 1.58 -19.67
CA ALA A 62 -3.15 2.31 -20.76
C ALA A 62 -3.71 1.25 -21.71
N ALA A 63 -4.80 0.60 -21.26
CA ALA A 63 -5.70 -0.06 -22.17
C ALA A 63 -6.08 1.03 -23.18
N THR A 64 -5.46 0.94 -24.34
CA THR A 64 -6.07 1.32 -25.61
C THR A 64 -7.52 0.91 -25.48
N SER A 65 -8.39 1.89 -25.29
CA SER A 65 -9.80 1.76 -25.59
C SER A 65 -9.84 1.31 -27.05
N SER A 66 -9.91 0.00 -27.26
CA SER A 66 -10.24 -0.62 -28.53
C SER A 66 -11.69 -0.27 -28.82
N ALA A 67 -11.90 1.00 -29.15
CA ALA A 67 -12.99 1.45 -29.99
C ALA A 67 -12.68 0.87 -31.38
N GLY A 68 -13.36 -0.22 -31.72
CA GLY A 68 -13.23 -0.85 -33.04
C GLY A 68 -13.35 -2.37 -33.00
N ALA A 69 -14.49 -2.89 -32.53
CA ALA A 69 -14.89 -4.24 -32.90
C ALA A 69 -15.37 -4.19 -34.36
N GLY A 70 -14.45 -4.46 -35.27
CA GLY A 70 -14.70 -4.52 -36.71
C GLY A 70 -13.73 -5.48 -37.38
N ALA A 71 -14.07 -6.77 -37.32
CA ALA A 71 -13.60 -7.85 -38.18
C ALA A 71 -12.13 -8.33 -38.06
N VAL A 72 -11.98 -9.58 -38.50
CA VAL A 72 -10.78 -10.31 -38.93
C VAL A 72 -10.24 -11.37 -37.95
N GLU A 73 -10.83 -12.56 -38.13
CA GLU A 73 -10.17 -13.84 -38.41
C GLU A 73 -9.26 -14.49 -37.35
N ALA A 74 -9.56 -15.77 -37.11
CA ALA A 74 -8.95 -16.65 -36.13
C ALA A 74 -7.44 -16.83 -36.35
N ALA A 75 -6.63 -16.00 -35.69
CA ALA A 75 -5.21 -16.25 -35.53
C ALA A 75 -4.96 -17.30 -34.42
N PRO A 76 -4.02 -18.23 -34.63
CA PRO A 76 -3.72 -19.29 -33.67
C PRO A 76 -3.24 -18.69 -32.35
N ALA A 77 -3.67 -19.29 -31.24
CA ALA A 77 -3.38 -18.90 -29.86
C ALA A 77 -1.88 -18.94 -29.54
N VAL A 78 -1.12 -17.95 -30.02
CA VAL A 78 0.27 -17.70 -29.66
C VAL A 78 0.28 -17.00 -28.30
N GLY A 79 0.43 -17.81 -27.25
CA GLY A 79 1.09 -17.44 -26.01
C GLY A 79 0.35 -16.43 -25.13
N ALA A 80 -0.53 -16.95 -24.27
CA ALA A 80 -1.03 -16.31 -23.05
C ALA A 80 0.09 -16.05 -22.00
N GLY A 81 1.21 -15.44 -22.42
CA GLY A 81 2.39 -15.17 -21.60
C GLY A 81 2.42 -13.80 -20.93
N TRP A 82 1.44 -12.92 -21.18
CA TRP A 82 1.53 -11.49 -20.81
C TRP A 82 0.61 -11.05 -19.66
N MET A 83 -0.17 -11.95 -19.08
CA MET A 83 -0.74 -11.72 -17.73
C MET A 83 0.26 -12.18 -16.68
N GLU A 84 1.47 -11.62 -16.70
CA GLU A 84 2.37 -11.70 -15.56
C GLU A 84 1.72 -10.94 -14.39
N GLY A 85 0.94 -11.67 -13.60
CA GLY A 85 0.15 -11.10 -12.52
C GLY A 85 1.00 -10.30 -11.53
N PRO A 86 0.46 -9.20 -10.98
CA PRO A 86 1.11 -8.45 -9.91
C PRO A 86 1.42 -9.40 -8.74
N GLY A 87 2.72 -9.64 -8.45
CA GLY A 87 3.10 -10.54 -7.36
C GLY A 87 4.39 -11.34 -7.52
N ARG A 88 5.06 -11.35 -8.69
CA ARG A 88 6.32 -12.12 -8.89
C ARG A 88 7.42 -11.79 -7.87
N TRP A 89 7.42 -10.60 -7.28
CA TRP A 89 8.38 -10.23 -6.23
C TRP A 89 8.19 -10.98 -4.91
N THR A 90 6.95 -11.37 -4.58
CA THR A 90 6.71 -12.23 -3.41
C THR A 90 7.27 -13.63 -3.59
N ARG A 91 7.46 -14.11 -4.84
CA ARG A 91 8.10 -15.41 -5.11
C ARG A 91 9.60 -15.41 -4.83
N ARG A 92 10.29 -14.26 -4.93
CA ARG A 92 11.73 -14.16 -4.60
C ARG A 92 11.99 -14.10 -3.08
N GLY A 93 10.94 -14.16 -2.27
CA GLY A 93 11.01 -14.29 -0.83
C GLY A 93 11.34 -12.99 -0.09
N PRO A 94 11.10 -12.94 1.24
CA PRO A 94 11.36 -11.78 2.08
C PRO A 94 12.85 -11.38 2.10
N ILE A 95 13.75 -12.33 1.88
CA ILE A 95 15.20 -12.12 1.92
C ILE A 95 15.64 -11.16 0.80
N VAL A 96 15.17 -11.35 -0.43
CA VAL A 96 15.55 -10.47 -1.56
C VAL A 96 15.00 -9.06 -1.36
N ALA A 97 13.80 -8.92 -0.80
CA ALA A 97 13.25 -7.61 -0.47
C ALA A 97 14.08 -6.91 0.62
N SER A 98 14.51 -7.64 1.66
CA SER A 98 15.40 -7.11 2.71
C SER A 98 16.77 -6.72 2.15
N LEU A 99 17.38 -7.54 1.31
CA LEU A 99 18.66 -7.23 0.67
C LEU A 99 18.58 -5.97 -0.21
N LEU A 100 17.50 -5.84 -0.99
CA LEU A 100 17.27 -4.64 -1.79
C LEU A 100 17.01 -3.41 -0.93
N ALA A 101 16.32 -3.56 0.21
CA ALA A 101 16.14 -2.48 1.18
C ALA A 101 17.49 -2.00 1.71
N VAL A 102 18.31 -2.92 2.22
CA VAL A 102 19.65 -2.63 2.78
C VAL A 102 20.52 -1.96 1.72
N TRP A 103 20.54 -2.49 0.50
CA TRP A 103 21.29 -1.89 -0.61
C TRP A 103 20.80 -0.47 -0.93
N ALA A 104 19.48 -0.29 -1.06
CA ALA A 104 18.88 0.99 -1.38
C ALA A 104 19.19 2.07 -0.31
N ILE A 105 19.20 1.67 0.96
CA ILE A 105 19.54 2.52 2.11
C ILE A 105 21.02 2.86 2.14
N GLY A 106 21.88 1.88 1.89
CA GLY A 106 23.31 2.08 1.73
C GLY A 106 23.61 3.11 0.64
N VAL A 107 23.01 2.95 -0.54
CA VAL A 107 23.18 3.88 -1.67
C VAL A 107 22.69 5.29 -1.33
N ALA A 108 21.52 5.43 -0.72
CA ALA A 108 21.02 6.74 -0.30
C ALA A 108 21.94 7.40 0.74
N GLY A 109 22.44 6.62 1.69
CA GLY A 109 23.43 7.05 2.67
C GLY A 109 24.71 7.56 2.03
N VAL A 110 25.27 6.78 1.09
CA VAL A 110 26.46 7.14 0.32
C VAL A 110 26.24 8.46 -0.44
N VAL A 111 25.14 8.60 -1.16
CA VAL A 111 24.85 9.81 -1.95
C VAL A 111 24.71 11.04 -1.06
N ASN A 112 24.00 10.93 0.06
CA ASN A 112 23.87 12.03 1.03
C ASN A 112 25.23 12.38 1.66
N GLY A 113 26.00 11.37 2.05
CA GLY A 113 27.33 11.56 2.63
C GLY A 113 28.31 12.20 1.65
N MET A 114 28.30 11.78 0.38
CA MET A 114 29.09 12.41 -0.69
C MET A 114 28.71 13.87 -0.89
N THR A 115 27.41 14.16 -0.87
CA THR A 115 26.87 15.53 -1.05
C THR A 115 27.36 16.47 0.05
N ILE A 116 27.34 16.00 1.31
CA ILE A 116 27.86 16.76 2.45
C ILE A 116 29.39 16.87 2.35
N GLY A 117 30.06 15.76 2.03
CA GLY A 117 31.50 15.68 1.90
C GLY A 117 32.07 16.63 0.83
N LEU A 118 31.31 16.91 -0.22
CA LEU A 118 31.67 17.86 -1.28
C LEU A 118 31.97 19.26 -0.75
N MET A 119 31.38 19.64 0.38
CA MET A 119 31.65 20.93 1.04
C MET A 119 33.08 21.04 1.60
N VAL A 120 33.75 19.91 1.84
CA VAL A 120 35.14 19.83 2.31
C VAL A 120 36.11 19.59 1.14
N GLY A 121 35.59 19.46 -0.09
CA GLY A 121 36.34 19.20 -1.31
C GLY A 121 36.28 17.72 -1.77
N PRO A 122 37.02 17.35 -2.84
CA PRO A 122 36.92 16.02 -3.46
C PRO A 122 37.24 14.86 -2.52
N ALA A 123 38.25 15.01 -1.66
CA ALA A 123 38.59 14.01 -0.65
C ALA A 123 37.47 13.83 0.38
N GLY A 124 36.77 14.92 0.71
CA GLY A 124 35.60 14.92 1.57
C GLY A 124 34.46 14.07 1.01
N MET A 125 34.30 13.96 -0.31
CA MET A 125 33.29 13.09 -0.92
C MET A 125 33.51 11.61 -0.59
N ILE A 126 34.76 11.14 -0.61
CA ILE A 126 35.12 9.73 -0.33
C ILE A 126 34.86 9.42 1.14
N ILE A 127 35.33 10.30 2.02
CA ILE A 127 35.12 10.18 3.47
C ILE A 127 33.62 10.24 3.78
N GLY A 128 32.94 11.21 3.19
CA GLY A 128 31.50 11.40 3.30
C GLY A 128 30.71 10.18 2.82
N ALA A 129 31.08 9.55 1.70
CA ALA A 129 30.47 8.32 1.22
C ALA A 129 30.51 7.20 2.27
N ALA A 130 31.68 6.97 2.87
CA ALA A 130 31.88 5.92 3.88
C ALA A 130 31.06 6.20 5.14
N PHE A 131 31.11 7.43 5.66
CA PHE A 131 30.30 7.82 6.81
C PHE A 131 28.80 7.75 6.50
N GLY A 132 28.38 8.24 5.32
CA GLY A 132 26.99 8.19 4.89
C GLY A 132 26.42 6.78 4.82
N ALA A 133 27.21 5.80 4.38
CA ALA A 133 26.83 4.39 4.40
C ALA A 133 26.64 3.85 5.83
N VAL A 134 27.51 4.22 6.77
CA VAL A 134 27.43 3.79 8.17
C VAL A 134 26.24 4.46 8.87
N PHE A 135 26.06 5.77 8.67
CA PHE A 135 24.96 6.53 9.27
C PHE A 135 23.59 6.20 8.68
N SER A 136 23.50 5.46 7.57
CA SER A 136 22.22 4.98 7.06
C SER A 136 21.74 3.68 7.72
N LEU A 137 22.60 2.94 8.43
CA LEU A 137 22.25 1.67 9.08
C LEU A 137 21.08 1.78 10.07
N PRO A 138 20.97 2.83 10.92
CA PRO A 138 19.83 2.98 11.84
C PRO A 138 18.48 3.14 11.14
N PHE A 139 18.46 3.48 9.84
CA PHE A 139 17.23 3.63 9.07
C PHE A 139 16.73 2.32 8.45
N ILE A 140 17.50 1.23 8.52
CA ILE A 140 17.13 -0.08 7.99
C ILE A 140 15.81 -0.61 8.60
N PRO A 141 15.61 -0.63 9.92
CA PRO A 141 14.37 -1.13 10.52
C PRO A 141 13.14 -0.33 10.08
N ALA A 142 13.27 1.00 10.03
CA ALA A 142 12.23 1.93 9.62
C ALA A 142 11.73 1.64 8.19
N LEU A 143 12.66 1.52 7.24
CA LEU A 143 12.32 1.25 5.84
C LEU A 143 11.89 -0.19 5.61
N ALA A 144 12.42 -1.16 6.37
CA ALA A 144 11.96 -2.54 6.33
C ALA A 144 10.47 -2.64 6.67
N VAL A 145 9.98 -1.90 7.67
CA VAL A 145 8.55 -1.86 8.03
C VAL A 145 7.68 -1.36 6.86
N VAL A 146 8.11 -0.30 6.18
CA VAL A 146 7.39 0.26 5.02
C VAL A 146 7.40 -0.72 3.85
N LEU A 147 8.53 -1.37 3.58
CA LEU A 147 8.64 -2.35 2.50
C LEU A 147 7.84 -3.63 2.78
N LEU A 148 7.79 -4.09 4.04
CA LEU A 148 6.93 -5.19 4.44
C LEU A 148 5.45 -4.86 4.25
N ALA A 149 5.04 -3.60 4.48
CA ALA A 149 3.70 -3.13 4.14
C ALA A 149 3.49 -3.07 2.62
N ALA A 150 4.45 -2.54 1.86
CA ALA A 150 4.39 -2.43 0.41
C ALA A 150 4.32 -3.80 -0.29
N ASN A 151 4.97 -4.83 0.26
CA ASN A 151 4.95 -6.20 -0.22
C ASN A 151 3.56 -6.87 -0.17
N ARG A 152 2.57 -6.23 0.49
CA ARG A 152 1.18 -6.66 0.48
C ARG A 152 0.38 -6.06 -0.66
N VAL A 153 0.77 -4.88 -1.13
CA VAL A 153 0.09 -4.19 -2.22
C VAL A 153 0.17 -5.01 -3.51
N GLY A 154 -0.99 -5.27 -4.12
CA GLY A 154 -1.11 -6.05 -5.35
C GLY A 154 -1.41 -7.53 -5.15
N ARG A 155 -1.49 -8.03 -3.91
CA ARG A 155 -1.97 -9.40 -3.64
C ARG A 155 -3.47 -9.55 -3.89
N ALA A 156 -4.23 -8.49 -3.60
CA ALA A 156 -5.66 -8.44 -3.82
C ALA A 156 -5.99 -7.76 -5.16
N ARG A 157 -7.13 -8.14 -5.74
CA ARG A 157 -7.66 -7.55 -6.99
C ARG A 157 -7.76 -6.03 -6.87
N ALA A 158 -7.36 -5.30 -7.91
CA ALA A 158 -7.44 -3.84 -7.93
C ALA A 158 -8.89 -3.37 -7.75
N GLY A 159 -9.09 -2.38 -6.86
CA GLY A 159 -10.42 -1.84 -6.53
C GLY A 159 -11.13 -2.54 -5.36
N SER A 160 -10.63 -3.69 -4.91
CA SER A 160 -11.19 -4.40 -3.76
C SER A 160 -10.96 -3.71 -2.42
N ILE A 161 -11.74 -4.10 -1.41
CA ILE A 161 -11.61 -3.61 -0.03
C ILE A 161 -10.20 -3.89 0.51
N VAL A 162 -9.69 -5.12 0.34
CA VAL A 162 -8.35 -5.50 0.81
C VAL A 162 -7.26 -4.72 0.07
N ALA A 163 -7.38 -4.53 -1.26
CA ALA A 163 -6.41 -3.74 -2.00
C ALA A 163 -6.36 -2.27 -1.54
N SER A 164 -7.50 -1.71 -1.12
CA SER A 164 -7.55 -0.37 -0.53
C SER A 164 -6.87 -0.33 0.86
N ALA A 165 -7.10 -1.36 1.69
CA ALA A 165 -6.50 -1.49 3.01
C ALA A 165 -4.98 -1.66 2.95
N ASP A 166 -4.47 -2.47 2.01
CA ASP A 166 -3.04 -2.65 1.82
C ASP A 166 -2.33 -1.34 1.44
N ARG A 167 -2.97 -0.48 0.63
CA ARG A 167 -2.43 0.85 0.29
C ARG A 167 -2.42 1.77 1.52
N ARG A 168 -3.48 1.75 2.33
CA ARG A 168 -3.54 2.51 3.59
C ARG A 168 -2.47 2.04 4.58
N ALA A 169 -2.20 0.74 4.64
CA ALA A 169 -1.17 0.18 5.50
C ALA A 169 0.24 0.71 5.19
N VAL A 170 0.56 0.99 3.92
CA VAL A 170 1.83 1.63 3.54
C VAL A 170 1.94 3.04 4.11
N TRP A 171 0.87 3.83 3.98
CA TRP A 171 0.82 5.18 4.54
C TRP A 171 0.86 5.18 6.07
N ALA A 172 0.12 4.28 6.71
CA ALA A 172 0.14 4.12 8.17
C ALA A 172 1.54 3.72 8.66
N ALA A 173 2.21 2.78 7.99
CA ALA A 173 3.58 2.41 8.31
C ALA A 173 4.55 3.59 8.17
N THR A 174 4.41 4.38 7.10
CA THR A 174 5.24 5.57 6.85
C THR A 174 5.04 6.63 7.94
N ALA A 175 3.78 6.94 8.28
CA ALA A 175 3.44 7.91 9.30
C ALA A 175 3.90 7.46 10.71
N ALA A 176 3.76 6.16 11.01
CA ALA A 176 4.25 5.58 12.26
C ALA A 176 5.77 5.69 12.38
N VAL A 177 6.50 5.37 11.31
CA VAL A 177 7.97 5.51 11.26
C VAL A 177 8.40 6.95 11.49
N ILE A 178 7.75 7.90 10.81
CA ILE A 178 8.02 9.34 10.98
C ILE A 178 7.77 9.78 12.42
N ALA A 179 6.63 9.36 13.01
CA ALA A 179 6.29 9.73 14.37
C ALA A 179 7.27 9.15 15.40
N VAL A 180 7.60 7.86 15.28
CA VAL A 180 8.57 7.20 16.16
C VAL A 180 9.96 7.81 16.01
N ALA A 181 10.39 8.14 14.78
CA ALA A 181 11.67 8.80 14.56
C ALA A 181 11.71 10.20 15.20
N ALA A 182 10.64 10.98 15.04
CA ALA A 182 10.55 12.32 15.62
C ALA A 182 10.53 12.30 17.16
N LEU A 183 9.89 11.30 17.78
CA LEU A 183 9.89 11.13 19.23
C LEU A 183 11.22 10.55 19.76
N GLY A 184 11.76 9.54 19.07
CA GLY A 184 12.98 8.84 19.46
C GLY A 184 14.26 9.65 19.22
N ALA A 185 14.25 10.62 18.31
CA ALA A 185 15.40 11.47 18.03
C ALA A 185 15.96 12.14 19.30
N ARG A 186 15.08 12.56 20.22
CA ARG A 186 15.52 13.15 21.50
C ARG A 186 16.28 12.16 22.38
N ALA A 187 15.81 10.92 22.47
CA ALA A 187 16.46 9.89 23.28
C ALA A 187 17.82 9.49 22.71
N LEU A 188 17.97 9.53 21.37
CA LEU A 188 19.20 9.14 20.68
C LEU A 188 20.24 10.26 20.60
N PHE A 189 19.79 11.50 20.43
CA PHE A 189 20.66 12.64 20.08
C PHE A 189 20.61 13.80 21.09
N GLY A 190 19.81 13.70 22.16
CA GLY A 190 19.66 14.76 23.17
C GLY A 190 18.57 15.79 22.83
N ALA A 191 18.59 16.94 23.49
CA ALA A 191 17.57 17.97 23.28
C ALA A 191 17.68 18.59 21.87
N PRO A 192 16.69 18.40 20.98
CA PRO A 192 16.73 19.00 19.64
C PRO A 192 16.68 20.53 19.74
N ALA A 193 17.22 21.22 18.74
CA ALA A 193 17.18 22.69 18.69
C ALA A 193 15.76 23.22 18.45
N ALA A 194 14.87 22.41 17.83
CA ALA A 194 13.46 22.73 17.62
C ALA A 194 12.52 21.63 18.15
N PRO A 195 12.38 21.48 19.49
CA PRO A 195 11.59 20.39 20.09
C PRO A 195 10.09 20.49 19.80
N GLU A 196 9.58 21.69 19.50
CA GLU A 196 8.17 21.91 19.15
C GLU A 196 7.84 21.37 17.75
N LEU A 197 8.74 21.53 16.77
CA LEU A 197 8.49 21.03 15.42
C LEU A 197 8.46 19.50 15.40
N GLY A 198 9.40 18.85 16.08
CA GLY A 198 9.42 17.39 16.22
C GLY A 198 8.13 16.85 16.83
N ARG A 199 7.59 17.53 17.85
CA ARG A 199 6.27 17.21 18.44
C ARG A 199 5.13 17.36 17.45
N VAL A 200 5.06 18.48 16.73
CA VAL A 200 4.00 18.70 15.74
C VAL A 200 4.03 17.61 14.66
N VAL A 201 5.21 17.29 14.13
CA VAL A 201 5.39 16.23 13.13
C VAL A 201 4.98 14.86 13.69
N ALA A 202 5.40 14.54 14.92
CA ALA A 202 5.01 13.30 15.59
C ALA A 202 3.49 13.22 15.83
N GLY A 203 2.89 14.32 16.30
CA GLY A 203 1.45 14.41 16.55
C GLY A 203 0.63 14.22 15.27
N ILE A 204 1.03 14.88 14.17
CA ILE A 204 0.41 14.70 12.85
C ILE A 204 0.56 13.26 12.37
N GLY A 205 1.76 12.67 12.53
CA GLY A 205 2.02 11.27 12.17
C GLY A 205 1.11 10.30 12.93
N LEU A 206 1.02 10.43 14.26
CA LEU A 206 0.14 9.59 15.09
C LEU A 206 -1.34 9.80 14.77
N ALA A 207 -1.77 11.04 14.53
CA ALA A 207 -3.14 11.34 14.11
C ALA A 207 -3.48 10.69 12.77
N ALA A 208 -2.56 10.72 11.80
CA ALA A 208 -2.74 10.05 10.51
C ALA A 208 -2.85 8.52 10.67
N VAL A 209 -2.01 7.91 11.51
CA VAL A 209 -2.11 6.47 11.83
C VAL A 209 -3.47 6.16 12.48
N GLY A 210 -3.92 6.98 13.43
CA GLY A 210 -5.21 6.84 14.09
C GLY A 210 -6.38 6.90 13.11
N ALA A 211 -6.39 7.90 12.23
CA ALA A 211 -7.41 8.05 11.20
C ALA A 211 -7.45 6.83 10.25
N LEU A 212 -6.29 6.36 9.79
CA LEU A 212 -6.21 5.18 8.91
C LEU A 212 -6.68 3.91 9.62
N LEU A 213 -6.37 3.74 10.91
CA LEU A 213 -6.85 2.62 11.72
C LEU A 213 -8.37 2.63 11.87
N VAL A 214 -8.99 3.80 12.04
CA VAL A 214 -10.47 3.93 12.07
C VAL A 214 -11.07 3.52 10.73
N VAL A 215 -10.49 3.96 9.61
CA VAL A 215 -10.96 3.56 8.26
C VAL A 215 -10.86 2.05 8.07
N ASP A 216 -9.77 1.42 8.51
CA ASP A 216 -9.60 -0.03 8.46
C ASP A 216 -10.57 -0.78 9.38
N ALA A 217 -10.92 -0.21 10.53
CA ALA A 217 -11.90 -0.78 11.46
C ALA A 217 -13.30 -0.74 10.87
N VAL A 218 -13.67 0.35 10.20
CA VAL A 218 -14.94 0.46 9.46
C VAL A 218 -14.98 -0.53 8.30
N ALA A 219 -13.89 -0.67 7.54
CA ALA A 219 -13.81 -1.67 6.46
C ALA A 219 -13.98 -3.10 7.01
N MET A 220 -13.33 -3.42 8.13
CA MET A 220 -13.48 -4.69 8.82
C MET A 220 -14.91 -4.93 9.30
N ALA A 221 -15.54 -3.93 9.92
CA ALA A 221 -16.94 -4.01 10.37
C ALA A 221 -17.89 -4.27 9.20
N ARG A 222 -17.68 -3.64 8.04
CA ARG A 222 -18.46 -3.91 6.82
C ARG A 222 -18.32 -5.36 6.34
N VAL A 223 -17.10 -5.92 6.35
CA VAL A 223 -16.87 -7.33 5.98
C VAL A 223 -17.47 -8.29 7.01
N LEU A 224 -17.45 -7.93 8.30
CA LEU A 224 -18.07 -8.72 9.37
C LEU A 224 -19.59 -8.66 9.35
N ALA A 225 -20.19 -7.56 8.87
CA ALA A 225 -21.64 -7.44 8.71
C ALA A 225 -22.19 -8.28 7.54
N LEU A 226 -21.33 -8.81 6.65
CA LEU A 226 -21.78 -9.74 5.63
C LEU A 226 -22.34 -11.01 6.29
N PRO A 227 -23.44 -11.60 5.79
CA PRO A 227 -24.00 -12.82 6.36
C PRO A 227 -22.95 -13.95 6.38
N ARG A 228 -22.73 -14.59 7.54
CA ARG A 228 -22.00 -15.86 7.58
C ARG A 228 -22.98 -16.91 7.08
N ARG A 229 -23.03 -17.14 5.77
CA ARG A 229 -23.81 -18.28 5.30
C ARG A 229 -23.06 -19.52 5.79
N PRO A 230 -23.68 -20.41 6.57
CA PRO A 230 -23.07 -21.68 6.88
C PRO A 230 -22.70 -22.28 5.53
N MET A 231 -21.41 -22.55 5.31
CA MET A 231 -21.01 -23.51 4.29
C MET A 231 -21.84 -24.72 4.65
N GLY A 232 -22.95 -24.93 3.92
CA GLY A 232 -23.71 -26.14 4.03
C GLY A 232 -22.68 -27.19 3.70
N ALA A 233 -22.18 -27.87 4.74
CA ALA A 233 -21.38 -29.04 4.57
C ALA A 233 -22.16 -29.87 3.57
N GLY A 234 -21.59 -30.06 2.38
CA GLY A 234 -22.09 -30.97 1.35
C GLY A 234 -22.01 -32.42 1.83
N ALA A 235 -22.29 -32.67 3.11
CA ALA A 235 -22.73 -33.94 3.64
C ALA A 235 -24.18 -34.13 3.20
N GLY A 236 -24.32 -34.40 1.90
CA GLY A 236 -25.60 -34.59 1.24
C GLY A 236 -25.33 -35.00 -0.19
N GLY A 237 -24.84 -36.22 -0.35
CA GLY A 237 -24.60 -36.83 -1.65
C GLY A 237 -25.86 -36.80 -2.50
N GLY A 238 -25.88 -35.88 -3.46
CA GLY A 238 -26.78 -35.88 -4.60
C GLY A 238 -25.95 -36.12 -5.84
N ARG A 239 -25.58 -37.38 -6.07
CA ARG A 239 -25.07 -37.83 -7.36
C ARG A 239 -26.21 -37.69 -8.36
N GLY A 240 -26.23 -36.62 -9.14
CA GLY A 240 -27.18 -36.48 -10.23
C GLY A 240 -27.42 -35.02 -10.57
N ASP A 241 -27.12 -34.69 -11.81
CA ASP A 241 -27.50 -33.45 -12.48
C ASP A 241 -26.57 -32.25 -12.23
N SER A 242 -25.37 -32.35 -12.80
CA SER A 242 -24.62 -31.20 -13.30
C SER A 242 -25.38 -30.55 -14.46
N GLY A 243 -26.57 -30.02 -14.18
CA GLY A 243 -27.17 -29.01 -15.02
C GLY A 243 -26.26 -27.80 -14.93
N GLU A 244 -25.33 -27.67 -15.88
CA GLU A 244 -24.82 -26.36 -16.27
C GLU A 244 -26.05 -25.49 -16.41
N VAL A 245 -26.29 -24.63 -15.43
CA VAL A 245 -27.08 -23.44 -15.68
C VAL A 245 -26.18 -22.58 -16.55
N GLU A 246 -26.09 -22.95 -17.83
CA GLU A 246 -25.88 -22.00 -18.90
C GLU A 246 -26.91 -20.92 -18.63
N VAL A 247 -26.45 -19.85 -17.98
CA VAL A 247 -27.09 -18.57 -18.15
C VAL A 247 -26.83 -18.26 -19.60
N GLU A 248 -27.69 -18.80 -20.47
CA GLU A 248 -27.84 -18.38 -21.84
C GLU A 248 -28.18 -16.89 -21.72
N VAL A 249 -27.13 -16.07 -21.78
CA VAL A 249 -27.26 -14.65 -21.99
C VAL A 249 -27.74 -14.57 -23.42
N GLU A 250 -29.06 -14.72 -23.59
CA GLU A 250 -29.75 -14.61 -24.84
C GLU A 250 -29.32 -13.28 -25.44
N ALA A 251 -28.41 -13.38 -26.42
CA ALA A 251 -27.90 -12.26 -27.17
C ALA A 251 -29.03 -11.84 -28.13
N THR A 252 -30.10 -11.29 -27.58
CA THR A 252 -31.15 -10.63 -28.35
C THR A 252 -30.51 -9.44 -29.03
N GLY A 253 -30.08 -9.67 -30.26
CA GLY A 253 -29.73 -8.64 -31.22
C GLY A 253 -30.98 -7.86 -31.57
N GLU A 254 -31.23 -6.77 -30.84
CA GLU A 254 -32.05 -5.69 -31.35
C GLU A 254 -31.19 -4.44 -31.51
N ALA A 255 -30.93 -4.16 -32.79
CA ALA A 255 -30.32 -2.97 -33.28
C ALA A 255 -31.14 -1.72 -32.92
N GLY A 256 -30.45 -0.64 -32.56
CA GLY A 256 -30.99 0.70 -32.79
C GLY A 256 -31.81 1.30 -31.65
N GLY A 257 -31.22 1.43 -30.46
CA GLY A 257 -31.81 2.29 -29.43
C GLY A 257 -30.74 2.86 -28.50
N LYS A 258 -30.35 4.12 -28.71
CA LYS A 258 -29.65 4.94 -27.70
C LYS A 258 -30.59 5.21 -26.52
N ARG A 259 -30.93 4.18 -25.76
CA ARG A 259 -31.53 4.34 -24.44
C ARG A 259 -30.38 4.40 -23.45
N SER A 260 -30.11 5.60 -22.94
CA SER A 260 -29.41 5.79 -21.67
C SER A 260 -30.25 5.12 -20.59
N GLY A 261 -30.11 3.80 -20.47
CA GLY A 261 -30.77 2.96 -19.48
C GLY A 261 -30.21 3.25 -18.11
N THR A 262 -30.67 4.34 -17.50
CA THR A 262 -30.64 4.52 -16.05
C THR A 262 -31.52 3.45 -15.42
N GLY A 263 -30.90 2.46 -14.78
CA GLY A 263 -31.54 1.70 -13.70
C GLY A 263 -32.29 0.44 -14.10
N VAL A 264 -31.55 -0.63 -14.41
CA VAL A 264 -32.04 -1.99 -14.13
C VAL A 264 -31.09 -2.62 -13.10
N GLY A 265 -31.51 -2.53 -11.83
CA GLY A 265 -31.03 -3.34 -10.70
C GLY A 265 -29.54 -3.68 -10.67
N MET A 266 -28.66 -2.69 -10.63
CA MET A 266 -27.24 -2.93 -10.41
C MET A 266 -27.03 -3.27 -8.93
N GLY A 267 -27.33 -4.53 -8.58
CA GLY A 267 -27.11 -5.05 -7.23
C GLY A 267 -25.71 -4.69 -6.73
N GLU A 268 -25.59 -4.40 -5.44
CA GLU A 268 -24.34 -3.94 -4.84
C GLU A 268 -23.24 -4.98 -5.12
N ARG A 269 -22.16 -4.58 -5.79
CA ARG A 269 -21.02 -5.45 -6.05
C ARG A 269 -19.95 -5.18 -4.99
N VAL A 270 -19.70 -6.15 -4.13
CA VAL A 270 -18.69 -6.04 -3.07
C VAL A 270 -17.53 -6.97 -3.40
N ASP A 271 -16.39 -6.42 -3.78
CA ASP A 271 -15.18 -7.19 -4.05
C ASP A 271 -14.24 -7.15 -2.82
N LEU A 272 -14.06 -8.31 -2.20
CA LEU A 272 -13.12 -8.52 -1.09
C LEU A 272 -11.69 -8.63 -1.59
N GLY A 273 -11.48 -9.05 -2.84
CA GLY A 273 -10.20 -9.02 -3.54
C GLY A 273 -9.26 -10.19 -3.31
N LEU A 274 -9.53 -11.05 -2.33
CA LEU A 274 -8.76 -12.27 -2.05
C LEU A 274 -9.60 -13.50 -2.35
N GLY A 275 -9.09 -14.45 -3.14
CA GLY A 275 -9.82 -15.65 -3.56
C GLY A 275 -10.67 -15.45 -4.82
N ASP A 276 -11.06 -16.57 -5.43
CA ASP A 276 -11.82 -16.60 -6.69
C ASP A 276 -13.30 -16.93 -6.49
N GLU A 277 -13.72 -17.16 -5.24
CA GLU A 277 -15.11 -17.47 -4.88
C GLU A 277 -16.04 -16.31 -5.28
N VAL A 278 -17.13 -16.63 -5.96
CA VAL A 278 -18.19 -15.66 -6.32
C VAL A 278 -19.46 -16.10 -5.61
N HIS A 279 -19.94 -15.26 -4.71
CA HIS A 279 -21.19 -15.46 -4.00
C HIS A 279 -22.24 -14.51 -4.53
N VAL A 280 -23.30 -15.08 -5.11
CA VAL A 280 -24.46 -14.33 -5.60
C VAL A 280 -25.57 -14.45 -4.55
N GLU A 281 -25.87 -13.33 -3.89
CA GLU A 281 -27.01 -13.23 -2.99
C GLU A 281 -28.25 -12.85 -3.80
N VAL A 282 -29.11 -13.84 -4.03
CA VAL A 282 -30.41 -13.67 -4.68
C VAL A 282 -31.44 -13.40 -3.58
N VAL A 283 -31.96 -12.17 -3.52
CA VAL A 283 -33.06 -11.84 -2.60
C VAL A 283 -34.34 -12.41 -3.18
N ARG A 284 -35.09 -13.14 -2.36
CA ARG A 284 -36.42 -13.62 -2.75
C ARG A 284 -37.30 -12.40 -2.99
N PRO A 285 -37.94 -12.27 -4.17
CA PRO A 285 -38.76 -11.11 -4.48
C PRO A 285 -39.89 -10.99 -3.47
N THR A 286 -39.95 -9.86 -2.76
CA THR A 286 -41.05 -9.52 -1.85
C THR A 286 -42.25 -9.05 -2.68
N HIS A 287 -43.08 -10.01 -3.10
CA HIS A 287 -44.47 -9.97 -3.60
C HIS A 287 -44.92 -8.95 -4.67
N ALA A 288 -44.22 -7.86 -4.98
CA ALA A 288 -44.70 -6.81 -5.91
C ALA A 288 -44.17 -6.96 -7.34
N TYR A 289 -43.00 -7.57 -7.55
CA TYR A 289 -42.46 -7.85 -8.87
C TYR A 289 -42.58 -9.35 -9.18
N ARG A 290 -43.60 -9.71 -9.94
CA ARG A 290 -43.86 -11.09 -10.39
C ARG A 290 -42.76 -11.54 -11.37
N GLY A 291 -41.96 -12.52 -10.95
CA GLY A 291 -41.30 -13.47 -11.87
C GLY A 291 -39.78 -13.47 -11.91
N ALA A 292 -39.11 -12.31 -11.81
CA ALA A 292 -37.65 -12.26 -11.97
C ALA A 292 -36.91 -12.33 -10.62
N ARG A 293 -36.03 -13.33 -10.46
CA ARG A 293 -35.04 -13.36 -9.37
C ARG A 293 -34.12 -12.15 -9.53
N GLN A 294 -34.18 -11.19 -8.60
CA GLN A 294 -33.25 -10.06 -8.61
C GLN A 294 -31.99 -10.41 -7.81
N ILE A 295 -30.83 -10.19 -8.44
CA ILE A 295 -29.54 -10.29 -7.77
C ILE A 295 -29.38 -9.05 -6.89
N ALA A 296 -29.44 -9.23 -5.57
CA ALA A 296 -29.33 -8.11 -4.65
C ALA A 296 -27.88 -7.69 -4.43
N ARG A 297 -26.99 -8.69 -4.33
CA ARG A 297 -25.58 -8.45 -4.05
C ARG A 297 -24.71 -9.54 -4.66
N ILE A 298 -23.60 -9.15 -5.27
CA ILE A 298 -22.56 -10.08 -5.72
C ILE A 298 -21.32 -9.80 -4.87
N VAL A 299 -20.97 -10.75 -4.01
CA VAL A 299 -19.74 -10.70 -3.20
C VAL A 299 -18.69 -11.56 -3.87
N ARG A 300 -17.52 -11.00 -4.17
CA ARG A 300 -16.40 -11.76 -4.74
C ARG A 300 -15.25 -11.84 -3.73
N GLY A 301 -14.74 -13.04 -3.52
CA GLY A 301 -13.61 -13.36 -2.65
C GLY A 301 -13.98 -14.10 -1.37
N ASP A 302 -12.97 -14.70 -0.76
CA ASP A 302 -12.98 -15.41 0.51
C ASP A 302 -13.02 -14.40 1.67
N ARG A 303 -14.11 -14.46 2.44
CA ARG A 303 -14.35 -13.59 3.58
C ARG A 303 -13.35 -13.82 4.71
N GLU A 304 -12.99 -15.05 5.01
CA GLU A 304 -12.11 -15.37 6.14
C GLU A 304 -10.70 -14.84 5.88
N ARG A 305 -10.21 -14.97 4.65
CA ARG A 305 -8.93 -14.37 4.22
C ARG A 305 -8.96 -12.85 4.29
N ALA A 306 -10.04 -12.22 3.82
CA ALA A 306 -10.20 -10.76 3.90
C ALA A 306 -10.21 -10.26 5.36
N VAL A 307 -10.96 -10.95 6.23
CA VAL A 307 -11.03 -10.68 7.67
C VAL A 307 -9.67 -10.84 8.35
N ALA A 308 -8.95 -11.92 8.07
CA ALA A 308 -7.61 -12.15 8.62
C ALA A 308 -6.61 -11.07 8.17
N ALA A 309 -6.66 -10.68 6.88
CA ALA A 309 -5.82 -9.62 6.34
C ALA A 309 -6.09 -8.25 7.02
N LEU A 310 -7.36 -7.88 7.16
CA LEU A 310 -7.78 -6.63 7.81
C LEU A 310 -7.43 -6.61 9.31
N ARG A 311 -7.64 -7.73 10.02
CA ARG A 311 -7.26 -7.87 11.44
C ARG A 311 -5.75 -7.68 11.64
N ALA A 312 -4.94 -8.26 10.77
CA ALA A 312 -3.50 -8.06 10.81
C ALA A 312 -3.09 -6.61 10.51
N GLY A 313 -3.87 -5.87 9.71
CA GLY A 313 -3.69 -4.42 9.49
C GLY A 313 -3.98 -3.63 10.76
N LEU A 314 -5.15 -3.85 11.36
CA LEU A 314 -5.58 -3.22 12.60
C LEU A 314 -4.61 -3.47 13.76
N ALA A 315 -4.15 -4.71 13.94
CA ALA A 315 -3.19 -5.04 15.00
C ALA A 315 -1.89 -4.23 14.87
N ARG A 316 -1.35 -4.09 13.65
CA ARG A 316 -0.13 -3.31 13.40
C ARG A 316 -0.34 -1.82 13.63
N GLY A 317 -1.46 -1.26 13.16
CA GLY A 317 -1.79 0.13 13.44
C GLY A 317 -1.98 0.41 14.94
N GLY A 318 -2.61 -0.51 15.66
CA GLY A 318 -2.80 -0.42 17.11
C GLY A 318 -1.47 -0.48 17.87
N ILE A 319 -0.58 -1.40 17.50
CA ILE A 319 0.79 -1.47 18.06
C ILE A 319 1.56 -0.17 17.79
N ALA A 320 1.48 0.37 16.57
CA ALA A 320 2.15 1.63 16.24
C ALA A 320 1.64 2.81 17.09
N LEU A 321 0.33 2.91 17.30
CA LEU A 321 -0.25 3.93 18.18
C LEU A 321 0.15 3.73 19.64
N ALA A 322 0.19 2.49 20.13
CA ALA A 322 0.60 2.19 21.50
C ALA A 322 2.06 2.57 21.75
N ILE A 323 2.96 2.24 20.82
CA ILE A 323 4.38 2.66 20.86
C ILE A 323 4.48 4.18 20.82
N GLY A 324 3.76 4.82 19.89
CA GLY A 324 3.73 6.27 19.78
C GLY A 324 3.26 6.97 21.05
N ALA A 325 2.20 6.45 21.68
CA ALA A 325 1.67 6.95 22.95
C ALA A 325 2.65 6.75 24.10
N ALA A 326 3.33 5.59 24.18
CA ALA A 326 4.33 5.33 25.20
C ALA A 326 5.51 6.30 25.08
N LEU A 327 6.04 6.46 23.86
CA LEU A 327 7.11 7.42 23.55
C LEU A 327 6.67 8.87 23.71
N TRP A 328 5.36 9.15 23.66
CA TRP A 328 4.84 10.48 23.90
C TRP A 328 4.86 10.84 25.38
N VAL A 329 4.73 9.88 26.31
CA VAL A 329 4.64 10.15 27.76
C VAL A 329 6.01 10.36 28.40
N GLU A 330 7.03 9.65 27.93
CA GLU A 330 8.38 9.61 28.52
C GLU A 330 9.19 10.93 28.44
N PRO A 331 9.16 11.73 27.35
CA PRO A 331 10.03 12.89 27.21
C PRO A 331 9.58 14.15 27.99
N TRP A 332 8.49 14.08 28.77
CA TRP A 332 7.90 15.23 29.48
C TRP A 332 7.92 15.12 31.01
N ARG A 333 8.61 14.10 31.55
CA ARG A 333 9.01 14.08 32.96
C ARG A 333 10.45 14.59 33.06
#